data_AF-A0A7W9AM63-F1
#
_entry.id   AF-A0A7W9AM63-F1
#
_cell.length_a   1.000
_cell.length_b   1.000
_cell.length_c   1.000
_cell.angle_alpha   90.00
_cell.angle_beta   90.00
_cell.angle_gamma   90.00
#
_symmetry.space_group_name_H-M   'P 1'
#
loop_
_entity.id
_entity.type
_entity.pdbx_description
1 polymer ?
#
loop_
_entity_poly.entity_id
_entity_poly.type
_entity_poly.pdbx_seq_one_letter_code
_entity_poly.pdbx_strand_id
1 'polypeptide(L)'
;MMTKADGNSADRWCILRTAGARTLLLAQALNDAGMEAYTPTVLSSHRAPRRRAKVKTLVAGMPTFVFVRSGHVPDLEWLLRPEITSPLPPFAFFRYYGRRVEVRDAEIAKVRRQETAQIERVSGVKARAAAFGVGETIMLTAGSFAGLPGIVRQSDGRHTLVVFGNSLEVQIGTSHLREQTVNALSSKQDDLAHMAR
;
A
#
# COMPACT_ATOMS: atom_id res chain seq x y z
N MET A 1 -36.40 -13.53 -10.14
CA MET A 1 -35.49 -12.45 -10.61
C MET A 1 -34.12 -12.72 -10.01
N MET A 2 -33.14 -13.09 -10.84
CA MET A 2 -31.87 -13.70 -10.42
C MET A 2 -30.92 -12.72 -9.75
N THR A 3 -30.56 -12.95 -8.47
CA THR A 3 -29.39 -12.35 -7.83
C THR A 3 -28.17 -13.22 -8.12
N LYS A 4 -27.55 -12.99 -9.28
CA LYS A 4 -26.23 -13.54 -9.59
C LYS A 4 -25.18 -12.53 -9.13
N ALA A 5 -24.66 -12.70 -7.91
CA ALA A 5 -23.39 -12.11 -7.47
C ALA A 5 -22.96 -12.66 -6.10
N ASP A 6 -22.69 -13.96 -5.99
CA ASP A 6 -21.71 -14.45 -5.01
C ASP A 6 -20.31 -14.10 -5.54
N GLY A 7 -20.06 -12.82 -5.75
CA GLY A 7 -18.70 -12.31 -5.87
C GLY A 7 -18.15 -12.25 -4.46
N ASN A 8 -17.12 -13.06 -4.19
CA ASN A 8 -16.42 -13.15 -2.91
C ASN A 8 -16.48 -11.85 -2.10
N SER A 9 -17.32 -11.81 -1.05
CA SER A 9 -17.53 -10.63 -0.22
C SER A 9 -16.24 -10.18 0.46
N ALA A 10 -15.24 -11.07 0.56
CA ALA A 10 -13.90 -10.74 1.02
C ALA A 10 -13.17 -9.71 0.13
N ASP A 11 -13.48 -9.66 -1.17
CA ASP A 11 -12.82 -8.75 -2.13
C ASP A 11 -13.54 -7.39 -2.27
N ARG A 12 -14.54 -7.14 -1.40
CA ARG A 12 -15.35 -5.93 -1.40
C ARG A 12 -15.19 -5.16 -0.11
N TRP A 13 -15.31 -3.84 -0.27
CA TRP A 13 -15.24 -2.86 0.81
C TRP A 13 -16.53 -2.07 0.82
N CYS A 14 -17.16 -1.97 1.98
CA CYS A 14 -18.25 -1.03 2.22
C CYS A 14 -17.70 0.31 2.69
N ILE A 15 -18.48 1.38 2.47
CA ILE A 15 -18.10 2.74 2.86
C ILE A 15 -18.94 3.16 4.07
N LEU A 16 -18.25 3.59 5.13
CA LEU A 16 -18.82 4.23 6.30
C LEU A 16 -18.59 5.74 6.25
N ARG A 17 -19.53 6.48 6.83
CA ARG A 17 -19.47 7.91 7.06
C ARG A 17 -19.37 8.22 8.54
N THR A 18 -18.54 9.19 8.89
CA THR A 18 -18.45 9.75 10.24
C THR A 18 -18.13 11.26 10.18
N ALA A 19 -18.08 11.93 11.32
CA ALA A 19 -17.61 13.31 11.39
C ALA A 19 -16.13 13.38 10.99
N GLY A 20 -15.74 14.40 10.21
CA GLY A 20 -14.40 14.48 9.61
C GLY A 20 -13.26 14.36 10.63
N ALA A 21 -13.37 15.02 11.78
CA ALA A 21 -12.38 14.95 12.87
C ALA A 21 -12.23 13.55 13.50
N ARG A 22 -13.22 12.66 13.32
CA ARG A 22 -13.25 11.31 13.88
C ARG A 22 -12.87 10.22 12.88
N THR A 23 -12.56 10.58 11.63
CA THR A 23 -12.27 9.60 10.56
C THR A 23 -11.14 8.63 10.94
N LEU A 24 -10.00 9.16 11.40
CA LEU A 24 -8.87 8.33 11.82
C LEU A 24 -9.18 7.54 13.10
N LEU A 25 -9.88 8.16 14.05
CA LEU A 25 -10.29 7.52 15.30
C LEU A 25 -11.21 6.31 15.04
N LEU A 26 -12.19 6.46 14.14
CA LEU A 26 -13.10 5.39 13.76
C LEU A 26 -12.35 4.26 13.05
N ALA A 27 -11.50 4.58 12.09
CA ALA A 27 -10.70 3.57 11.39
C ALA A 27 -9.80 2.79 12.35
N GLN A 28 -9.17 3.47 13.31
CA GLN A 28 -8.37 2.81 14.35
C GLN A 28 -9.23 1.92 15.25
N ALA A 29 -10.34 2.45 15.78
CA ALA A 29 -11.21 1.71 16.69
C ALA A 29 -11.83 0.45 16.04
N LEU A 30 -12.14 0.52 14.74
CA LEU A 30 -12.60 -0.64 13.97
C LEU A 30 -11.50 -1.71 13.85
N ASN A 31 -10.28 -1.30 13.50
CA ASN A 31 -9.13 -2.22 13.42
C ASN A 31 -8.81 -2.85 14.79
N ASP A 32 -8.85 -2.07 15.87
CA ASP A 32 -8.65 -2.57 17.25
C ASP A 32 -9.73 -3.59 17.64
N ALA A 33 -10.95 -3.45 17.10
CA ALA A 33 -12.04 -4.41 17.25
C ALA A 33 -11.97 -5.61 16.29
N GLY A 34 -10.89 -5.75 15.51
CA GLY A 34 -10.69 -6.85 14.57
C GLY A 34 -11.46 -6.72 13.25
N MET A 35 -12.05 -5.55 12.97
CA MET A 35 -12.71 -5.25 11.70
C MET A 35 -11.73 -4.54 10.76
N GLU A 36 -11.33 -5.19 9.67
CA GLU A 36 -10.36 -4.61 8.73
C GLU A 36 -10.92 -3.31 8.13
N ALA A 37 -10.32 -2.19 8.54
CA ALA A 37 -10.75 -0.84 8.18
C ALA A 37 -9.59 -0.02 7.60
N TYR A 38 -9.90 0.79 6.61
CA TYR A 38 -8.95 1.62 5.89
C TYR A 38 -9.53 3.01 5.63
N THR A 39 -8.71 4.04 5.83
CA THR A 39 -8.97 5.39 5.33
C THR A 39 -7.66 5.94 4.77
N PRO A 40 -7.67 6.58 3.59
CA PRO A 40 -6.47 7.20 3.06
C PRO A 40 -5.96 8.28 4.01
N THR A 41 -4.64 8.33 4.21
CA THR A 41 -3.97 9.34 5.04
C THR A 41 -3.01 10.19 4.21
N VAL A 42 -2.76 11.41 4.68
CA VAL A 42 -1.83 12.35 4.07
C VAL A 42 -0.98 13.04 5.13
N LEU A 43 0.27 13.35 4.80
CA LEU A 43 1.12 14.16 5.65
C LEU A 43 0.72 15.64 5.54
N SER A 44 0.22 16.20 6.64
CA SER A 44 -0.05 17.63 6.76
C SER A 44 1.04 18.29 7.61
N SER A 45 1.55 19.43 7.16
CA SER A 45 2.48 20.26 7.94
C SER A 45 1.73 21.44 8.52
N HIS A 46 1.68 21.51 9.85
CA HIS A 46 1.12 22.65 10.56
C HIS A 46 2.16 23.24 11.50
N ARG A 47 1.98 24.51 11.86
CA ARG A 47 2.86 25.19 12.81
C ARG A 47 2.47 24.76 14.22
N ALA A 48 3.44 24.32 15.02
CA ALA A 48 3.18 24.00 16.41
C ALA A 48 2.69 25.26 17.17
N PRO A 49 1.63 25.16 17.98
CA PRO A 49 1.28 26.24 18.90
C PRO A 49 2.49 26.55 19.79
N ARG A 50 2.88 27.82 19.88
CA ARG A 50 3.98 28.33 20.73
C ARG A 50 5.41 27.93 20.33
N ARG A 51 5.62 27.19 19.24
CA ARG A 51 6.97 26.90 18.71
C ARG A 51 7.03 27.30 17.24
N ARG A 52 8.13 27.92 16.80
CA ARG A 52 8.32 28.26 15.38
C ARG A 52 8.50 27.02 14.47
N ALA A 53 8.65 25.84 15.05
CA ALA A 53 8.82 24.58 14.32
C ALA A 53 7.55 24.12 13.59
N LYS A 54 7.74 23.55 12.41
CA LYS A 54 6.70 22.85 11.65
C LYS A 54 6.61 21.40 12.13
N VAL A 55 5.42 20.95 12.49
CA VAL A 55 5.15 19.55 12.83
C VAL A 55 4.46 18.91 11.63
N LYS A 56 4.96 17.73 11.22
CA LYS A 56 4.31 16.89 10.22
C LYS A 56 3.45 15.86 10.95
N THR A 57 2.18 15.78 10.60
CA THR A 57 1.23 14.84 11.22
C THR A 57 0.41 14.17 10.12
N LEU A 58 0.13 12.88 10.29
CA LEU A 58 -0.81 12.17 9.41
C LEU A 58 -2.23 12.63 9.73
N VAL A 59 -2.94 13.04 8.69
CA VAL A 59 -4.36 13.40 8.76
C VAL A 59 -5.14 12.57 7.75
N ALA A 60 -6.45 12.46 7.92
CA ALA A 60 -7.29 11.80 6.92
C ALA A 60 -7.20 12.56 5.59
N GLY A 61 -6.75 11.89 4.53
CA GLY A 61 -6.70 12.43 3.17
C GLY A 61 -8.09 12.59 2.57
N MET A 62 -9.02 11.73 2.99
CA MET A 62 -10.43 11.81 2.65
C MET A 62 -11.26 11.84 3.94
N PRO A 63 -11.45 13.04 4.54
CA PRO A 63 -12.24 13.16 5.75
C PRO A 63 -13.67 12.65 5.54
N THR A 64 -14.28 12.17 6.62
CA THR A 64 -15.65 11.63 6.73
C THR A 64 -15.84 10.22 6.21
N PHE A 65 -14.90 9.64 5.47
CA PHE A 65 -15.08 8.33 4.84
C PHE A 65 -14.10 7.29 5.39
N VAL A 66 -14.62 6.14 5.77
CA VAL A 66 -13.83 4.96 6.19
C VAL A 66 -14.31 3.76 5.38
N PHE A 67 -13.39 2.99 4.83
CA PHE A 67 -13.68 1.74 4.14
C PHE A 67 -13.54 0.58 5.12
N VAL A 68 -14.48 -0.35 5.11
CA VAL A 68 -14.42 -1.59 5.92
C VAL A 68 -14.71 -2.78 5.03
N ARG A 69 -14.06 -3.92 5.25
CA ARG A 69 -14.37 -5.15 4.50
C ARG A 69 -15.87 -5.48 4.56
N SER A 70 -16.46 -5.84 3.42
CA SER A 70 -17.87 -6.19 3.34
C SER A 70 -18.22 -7.41 4.20
N GLY A 71 -17.24 -8.27 4.55
CA GLY A 71 -17.42 -9.38 5.49
C GLY A 71 -17.91 -8.96 6.88
N HIS A 72 -17.58 -7.75 7.35
CA HIS A 72 -17.98 -7.23 8.67
C HIS A 72 -19.31 -6.46 8.65
N VAL A 73 -20.01 -6.45 7.52
CA VAL A 73 -21.31 -5.78 7.39
C VAL A 73 -22.32 -6.23 8.46
N PRO A 74 -22.51 -7.53 8.72
CA PRO A 74 -23.50 -7.97 9.71
C PRO A 74 -23.17 -7.44 11.11
N ASP A 75 -21.89 -7.43 11.48
CA ASP A 75 -21.41 -6.92 12.77
C ASP A 75 -21.66 -5.41 12.90
N LEU A 76 -21.38 -4.65 11.83
CA LEU A 76 -21.63 -3.21 11.77
C LEU A 76 -23.13 -2.88 11.83
N GLU A 77 -23.98 -3.65 11.15
CA GLU A 77 -25.43 -3.49 11.22
C GLU A 77 -25.97 -3.81 12.62
N TRP A 78 -25.39 -4.80 13.30
CA TRP A 78 -25.71 -5.09 14.70
C TRP A 78 -25.31 -3.93 15.62
N LEU A 79 -24.13 -3.33 15.44
CA LEU A 79 -23.65 -2.19 16.22
C LEU A 79 -24.44 -0.89 16.00
N LEU A 80 -25.14 -0.75 14.87
CA LEU A 80 -25.97 0.42 14.56
C LEU A 80 -27.39 0.33 15.14
N ARG A 81 -27.72 -0.77 15.81
CA ARG A 81 -29.02 -0.94 16.45
C ARG A 81 -29.18 0.04 17.62
N PRO A 82 -30.31 0.75 17.75
CA PRO A 82 -30.53 1.72 18.83
C PRO A 82 -30.36 1.14 20.24
N GLU A 83 -30.57 -0.17 20.40
CA GLU A 83 -30.47 -0.87 21.68
C GLU A 83 -29.02 -1.14 22.10
N ILE A 84 -28.04 -0.95 21.20
CA ILE A 84 -26.63 -1.25 21.44
C ILE A 84 -25.84 0.05 21.66
N THR A 85 -25.27 0.20 22.85
CA THR A 85 -24.28 1.27 23.11
C THR A 85 -22.93 0.83 22.56
N SER A 86 -22.60 1.28 21.35
CA SER A 86 -21.30 0.97 20.74
C SER A 86 -20.17 1.81 21.34
N PRO A 87 -19.00 1.21 21.65
CA PRO A 87 -17.82 1.96 22.06
C PRO A 87 -17.16 2.70 20.89
N LEU A 88 -17.61 2.44 19.66
CA LEU A 88 -17.04 3.05 18.46
C LEU A 88 -17.52 4.49 18.28
N PRO A 89 -16.72 5.36 17.64
CA PRO A 89 -17.19 6.68 17.24
C PRO A 89 -18.43 6.56 16.34
N PRO A 90 -19.47 7.42 16.50
CA PRO A 90 -20.67 7.37 15.67
C PRO A 90 -20.38 7.33 14.18
N PHE A 91 -21.03 6.41 13.47
CA PHE A 91 -20.90 6.23 12.03
C PHE A 91 -22.23 5.82 11.39
N ALA A 92 -22.28 5.85 10.06
CA ALA A 92 -23.40 5.34 9.27
C ALA A 92 -22.90 4.78 7.94
N PHE A 93 -23.63 3.87 7.32
CA PHE A 93 -23.31 3.43 5.95
C PHE A 93 -23.48 4.57 4.95
N PHE A 94 -22.51 4.73 4.05
CA PHE A 94 -22.71 5.56 2.87
C PHE A 94 -23.70 4.88 1.93
N ARG A 95 -24.76 5.60 1.58
CA ARG A 95 -25.81 5.12 0.68
C ARG A 95 -25.95 6.07 -0.50
N TYR A 96 -26.10 5.48 -1.68
CA TYR A 96 -26.41 6.17 -2.92
C TYR A 96 -27.67 5.56 -3.52
N TYR A 97 -28.70 6.38 -3.75
CA TYR A 97 -30.05 5.91 -4.11
C TYR A 97 -30.59 4.78 -3.22
N GLY A 98 -30.44 4.93 -1.89
CA GLY A 98 -30.90 3.96 -0.89
C GLY A 98 -30.06 2.68 -0.79
N ARG A 99 -29.14 2.45 -1.71
CA ARG A 99 -28.28 1.26 -1.74
C ARG A 99 -26.92 1.55 -1.12
N ARG A 100 -26.33 0.54 -0.49
CA ARG A 100 -24.96 0.63 0.01
C ARG A 100 -24.00 0.59 -1.16
N VAL A 101 -23.02 1.48 -1.13
CA VAL A 101 -21.97 1.52 -2.14
C VAL A 101 -20.84 0.59 -1.69
N GLU A 102 -20.41 -0.25 -2.62
CA GLU A 102 -19.28 -1.15 -2.42
C GLU A 102 -18.17 -0.86 -3.43
N VAL A 103 -16.94 -1.00 -2.96
CA VAL A 103 -15.72 -0.77 -3.73
C VAL A 103 -14.95 -2.09 -3.82
N ARG A 104 -14.34 -2.36 -4.98
CA ARG A 104 -13.48 -3.54 -5.15
C ARG A 104 -12.13 -3.31 -4.45
N ASP A 105 -11.55 -4.37 -3.93
CA ASP A 105 -10.21 -4.34 -3.33
C ASP A 105 -9.15 -3.71 -4.26
N ALA A 106 -9.22 -4.03 -5.57
CA ALA A 106 -8.32 -3.46 -6.57
C ALA A 106 -8.36 -1.92 -6.65
N GLU A 107 -9.50 -1.29 -6.36
CA GLU A 107 -9.61 0.18 -6.32
C GLU A 107 -8.97 0.74 -5.06
N ILE A 108 -9.18 0.08 -3.90
CA ILE A 108 -8.50 0.44 -2.65
C ILE A 108 -6.98 0.29 -2.80
N ALA A 109 -6.52 -0.77 -3.46
CA ALA A 109 -5.10 -0.98 -3.75
C ALA A 109 -4.48 0.13 -4.61
N LYS A 110 -5.23 0.71 -5.57
CA LYS A 110 -4.77 1.90 -6.31
C LYS A 110 -4.60 3.11 -5.39
N VAL A 111 -5.56 3.36 -4.50
CA VAL A 111 -5.50 4.47 -3.54
C VAL A 111 -4.33 4.30 -2.57
N ARG A 112 -4.12 3.10 -2.03
CA ARG A 112 -2.97 2.78 -1.16
C ARG A 112 -1.64 3.07 -1.85
N ARG A 113 -1.47 2.68 -3.12
CA ARG A 113 -0.26 2.99 -3.91
C ARG A 113 -0.05 4.50 -4.07
N GLN A 114 -1.11 5.25 -4.32
CA GLN A 114 -1.04 6.71 -4.45
C GLN A 114 -0.69 7.39 -3.12
N GLU A 115 -1.29 6.92 -2.02
CA GLU A 115 -0.99 7.36 -0.65
C GLU A 115 0.49 7.14 -0.31
N THR A 116 1.02 5.93 -0.51
CA THR A 116 2.43 5.64 -0.26
C THR A 116 3.33 6.56 -1.08
N ALA A 117 3.08 6.69 -2.38
CA ALA A 117 3.87 7.55 -3.25
C ALA A 117 3.80 9.04 -2.84
N GLN A 118 2.66 9.51 -2.35
CA GLN A 118 2.52 10.87 -1.83
C GLN A 118 3.31 11.06 -0.53
N ILE A 119 3.17 10.12 0.42
CA ILE A 119 3.86 10.18 1.71
C ILE A 119 5.38 10.16 1.50
N GLU A 120 5.89 9.35 0.56
CA GLU A 120 7.31 9.32 0.19
C GLU A 120 7.78 10.66 -0.39
N ARG A 121 7.00 11.26 -1.30
CA ARG A 121 7.31 12.57 -1.88
C ARG A 121 7.39 13.68 -0.82
N VAL A 122 6.46 13.68 0.14
CA VAL A 122 6.33 14.76 1.14
C VAL A 122 7.25 14.55 2.36
N SER A 123 7.51 13.30 2.72
CA SER A 123 8.42 12.98 3.83
C SER A 123 9.88 13.20 3.42
N GLY A 124 10.21 13.03 2.13
CA GLY A 124 11.59 13.00 1.64
C GLY A 124 12.33 11.70 1.99
N VAL A 125 11.64 10.78 2.69
CA VAL A 125 12.13 9.45 3.07
C VAL A 125 11.56 8.48 2.06
N LYS A 126 12.37 8.10 1.06
CA LYS A 126 12.03 6.96 0.19
C LYS A 126 12.16 5.68 1.03
N ALA A 127 11.16 4.81 0.99
CA ALA A 127 11.32 3.48 1.56
C ALA A 127 12.53 2.81 0.89
N ARG A 128 13.44 2.25 1.70
CA ARG A 128 14.56 1.47 1.16
C ARG A 128 13.97 0.19 0.57
N ALA A 129 14.07 0.04 -0.75
CA ALA A 129 13.76 -1.22 -1.38
C ALA A 129 14.77 -2.27 -0.89
N ALA A 130 14.38 -3.55 -0.85
CA ALA A 130 15.31 -4.63 -0.54
C ALA A 130 16.51 -4.55 -1.50
N ALA A 131 17.71 -4.42 -0.94
CA ALA A 131 18.94 -4.32 -1.72
C ALA A 131 19.11 -5.57 -2.60
N PHE A 132 19.65 -5.39 -3.80
CA PHE A 132 20.06 -6.50 -4.65
C PHE A 132 21.34 -7.13 -4.11
N GLY A 133 21.51 -8.43 -4.35
CA GLY A 133 22.76 -9.11 -4.03
C GLY A 133 23.88 -8.61 -4.94
N VAL A 134 25.08 -8.41 -4.38
CA VAL A 134 26.26 -8.14 -5.22
C VAL A 134 26.55 -9.38 -6.08
N GLY A 135 26.73 -9.19 -7.38
CA GLY A 135 26.87 -10.25 -8.38
C GLY A 135 25.55 -10.75 -8.96
N GLU A 136 24.40 -10.25 -8.49
CA GLU A 136 23.10 -10.61 -9.07
C GLU A 136 23.00 -10.11 -10.52
N THR A 137 22.58 -10.99 -11.42
CA THR A 137 22.35 -10.65 -12.84
C THR A 137 20.91 -10.20 -12.99
N ILE A 138 20.73 -9.01 -13.53
CA ILE A 138 19.43 -8.39 -13.74
C ILE A 138 19.24 -8.06 -15.22
N MET A 139 17.99 -8.11 -15.67
CA MET A 139 17.63 -7.71 -17.03
C MET A 139 16.52 -6.66 -16.95
N LEU A 140 16.80 -5.48 -17.51
CA LEU A 140 15.83 -4.39 -17.57
C LEU A 140 14.81 -4.64 -18.67
N THR A 141 13.54 -4.41 -18.37
CA THR A 141 12.41 -4.55 -19.31
C THR A 141 12.00 -3.23 -19.96
N ALA A 142 12.53 -2.10 -19.48
CA ALA A 142 12.19 -0.76 -19.97
C ALA A 142 13.38 0.21 -19.82
N GLY A 143 13.32 1.34 -20.54
CA GLY A 143 14.33 2.40 -20.52
C GLY A 143 15.47 2.22 -21.54
N SER A 144 16.47 3.12 -21.49
CA SER A 144 17.60 3.14 -22.44
C SER A 144 18.51 1.90 -22.37
N PHE A 145 18.37 1.10 -21.32
CA PHE A 145 19.13 -0.13 -21.09
C PHE A 145 18.25 -1.38 -21.14
N ALA A 146 17.03 -1.27 -21.69
CA ALA A 146 16.11 -2.40 -21.83
C ALA A 146 16.75 -3.52 -22.69
N GLY A 147 16.58 -4.77 -22.23
CA GLY A 147 17.13 -5.95 -22.89
C GLY A 147 18.62 -6.19 -22.68
N LEU A 148 19.34 -5.29 -22.01
CA LEU A 148 20.75 -5.51 -21.67
C LEU A 148 20.87 -6.22 -20.32
N PRO A 149 21.64 -7.33 -20.25
CA PRO A 149 21.98 -7.94 -18.98
C PRO A 149 22.97 -7.05 -18.23
N GLY A 150 22.69 -6.82 -16.95
CA GLY A 150 23.56 -6.07 -16.04
C GLY A 150 23.91 -6.89 -14.82
N ILE A 151 25.10 -6.65 -14.26
CA ILE A 151 25.53 -7.27 -13.00
C ILE A 151 25.55 -6.22 -11.91
N VAL A 152 24.91 -6.51 -10.78
CA VAL A 152 24.90 -5.62 -9.62
C VAL A 152 26.28 -5.61 -8.96
N ARG A 153 26.93 -4.45 -8.90
CA ARG A 153 28.19 -4.25 -8.19
C ARG A 153 28.00 -3.84 -6.74
N GLN A 154 27.00 -3.00 -6.48
CA GLN A 154 26.72 -2.46 -5.16
C GLN A 154 25.24 -2.11 -5.05
N SER A 155 24.65 -2.30 -3.87
CA SER A 155 23.27 -1.88 -3.60
C SER A 155 23.14 -1.47 -2.14
N ASP A 156 22.66 -0.25 -1.89
CA ASP A 156 22.40 0.27 -0.53
C ASP A 156 20.89 0.31 -0.18
N GLY A 157 20.06 -0.19 -1.08
CA GLY A 157 18.59 -0.19 -0.98
C GLY A 157 17.91 1.10 -1.44
N ARG A 158 18.68 2.18 -1.64
CA ARG A 158 18.22 3.44 -2.25
C ARG A 158 18.70 3.54 -3.70
N HIS A 159 19.95 3.19 -3.95
CA HIS A 159 20.58 3.10 -5.25
C HIS A 159 21.28 1.75 -5.42
N THR A 160 21.29 1.28 -6.66
CA THR A 160 21.97 0.07 -7.10
C THR A 160 22.87 0.44 -8.27
N LEU A 161 24.15 0.09 -8.15
CA LEU A 161 25.15 0.24 -9.19
C LEU A 161 25.16 -1.02 -10.03
N VAL A 162 24.89 -0.87 -11.33
CA VAL A 162 24.79 -1.97 -12.29
C VAL A 162 25.83 -1.78 -13.37
N VAL A 163 26.54 -2.86 -13.72
CA VAL A 163 27.51 -2.86 -14.81
C VAL A 163 26.92 -3.57 -16.01
N PHE A 164 26.78 -2.85 -17.11
CA PHE A 164 26.35 -3.37 -18.41
C PHE A 164 27.57 -3.55 -19.33
N GLY A 165 27.60 -4.64 -20.09
CA GLY A 165 28.64 -4.86 -21.12
C GLY A 165 30.08 -4.79 -20.61
N ASN A 166 30.33 -5.23 -19.37
CA ASN A 166 31.63 -5.28 -18.68
C ASN A 166 32.32 -3.94 -18.34
N SER A 167 31.87 -2.81 -18.87
CA SER A 167 32.56 -1.52 -18.64
C SER A 167 31.65 -0.35 -18.32
N LEU A 168 30.34 -0.44 -18.58
CA LEU A 168 29.43 0.68 -18.36
C LEU A 168 28.77 0.59 -16.99
N GLU A 169 29.20 1.42 -16.05
CA GLU A 169 28.59 1.50 -14.73
C GLU A 169 27.47 2.54 -14.69
N VAL A 170 26.28 2.12 -14.25
CA VAL A 170 25.11 2.99 -14.15
C VAL A 170 24.53 2.89 -12.75
N GLN A 171 24.37 4.04 -12.10
CA GLN A 171 23.69 4.13 -10.82
C GLN A 171 22.19 4.35 -11.04
N ILE A 172 21.36 3.40 -10.59
CA ILE A 172 19.91 3.43 -10.77
C ILE A 172 19.24 3.40 -9.39
N GLY A 173 18.11 4.09 -9.22
CA GLY A 173 17.31 3.97 -7.98
C GLY A 173 16.79 2.55 -7.80
N THR A 174 17.06 1.92 -6.65
CA THR A 174 16.74 0.49 -6.40
C THR A 174 15.26 0.17 -6.57
N SER A 175 14.36 1.10 -6.22
CA SER A 175 12.91 0.94 -6.42
C SER A 175 12.55 0.89 -7.91
N HIS A 176 13.12 1.78 -8.71
CA HIS A 176 12.89 1.83 -10.16
C HIS A 176 13.45 0.58 -10.84
N LEU A 177 14.61 0.12 -10.38
CA LEU A 177 15.23 -1.10 -10.85
C LEU A 177 14.34 -2.31 -10.59
N ARG A 178 13.74 -2.44 -9.39
CA ARG A 178 12.82 -3.56 -9.08
C ARG A 178 11.53 -3.55 -9.90
N GLU A 179 10.98 -2.38 -10.21
CA GLU A 179 9.80 -2.27 -11.07
C GLU A 179 10.08 -2.71 -12.51
N GLN A 180 11.33 -2.57 -12.95
CA GLN A 180 11.74 -2.80 -14.33
C GLN A 180 12.56 -4.07 -14.53
N THR A 181 12.82 -4.85 -13.48
CA THR A 181 13.65 -6.06 -13.57
C THR A 181 12.78 -7.32 -13.57
N VAL A 182 13.09 -8.24 -14.48
CA VAL A 182 12.67 -9.64 -14.36
C VAL A 182 13.87 -10.40 -13.81
N ASN A 183 13.73 -10.97 -12.62
CA ASN A 183 14.80 -11.79 -12.04
C ASN A 183 14.99 -13.03 -12.93
N ALA A 184 16.13 -13.11 -13.61
CA ALA A 184 16.60 -14.37 -14.16
C ALA A 184 16.92 -15.29 -12.97
N LEU A 185 16.09 -16.31 -12.76
CA LEU A 185 16.23 -17.25 -11.66
C LEU A 185 17.65 -17.83 -11.58
N SER A 186 18.29 -17.57 -10.44
CA SER A 186 19.11 -18.50 -9.63
C SER A 186 19.59 -19.77 -10.34
N SER A 187 20.72 -19.70 -11.04
CA SER A 187 21.41 -20.88 -11.59
C SER A 187 22.39 -21.53 -10.60
N LYS A 188 22.14 -21.46 -9.28
CA LYS A 188 23.08 -21.97 -8.26
C LYS A 188 22.60 -23.19 -7.48
N GLN A 189 21.60 -23.91 -8.00
CA GLN A 189 21.06 -25.12 -7.33
C GLN A 189 21.28 -26.43 -8.10
N ASP A 190 21.83 -26.41 -9.32
CA ASP A 190 22.06 -27.63 -10.12
C ASP A 190 23.50 -28.18 -10.12
N ASP A 191 24.50 -27.43 -9.65
CA ASP A 191 25.91 -27.90 -9.65
C ASP A 191 26.26 -28.85 -8.48
N LEU A 192 25.42 -28.96 -7.46
CA LEU A 192 25.66 -29.88 -6.33
C LEU A 192 25.12 -31.30 -6.56
N ALA A 193 24.36 -31.55 -7.64
CA ALA A 193 23.85 -32.88 -7.98
C ALA A 193 24.82 -33.70 -8.84
N HIS A 194 25.89 -33.11 -9.39
CA HIS A 194 26.77 -33.77 -10.35
C HIS A 194 28.12 -34.28 -9.81
N MET A 195 28.43 -34.09 -8.52
CA MET A 195 29.66 -34.58 -7.88
C MET A 195 29.47 -35.74 -6.89
N ALA A 196 28.27 -36.33 -6.82
CA ALA A 196 27.99 -37.48 -5.96
C ALA A 196 27.62 -38.74 -6.76
N ARG A 197 28.46 -39.10 -7.74
CA ARG A 197 28.50 -40.44 -8.33
C ARG A 197 29.91 -41.00 -8.26
#